data_AF-A0AAF0S390-F1
#
_entry.id   AF-A0AAF0S390-F1
#
_cell.length_a   1.000
_cell.length_b   1.000
_cell.length_c   1.000
_cell.angle_alpha   90.00
_cell.angle_beta   90.00
_cell.angle_gamma   90.00
#
_symmetry.space_group_name_H-M   'P 1'
#
loop_
_entity.id
_entity.type
_entity.pdbx_description
1 polymer ?
#
loop_
_entity_poly.entity_id
_entity_poly.type
_entity_poly.pdbx_seq_one_letter_code
_entity_poly.pdbx_strand_id
1 'polypeptide(L)'
;MQYVYAEVRSASADPRADVEAVERHWKELGVTTERYQTGGEDPILGVRGRGGPVESSDFRADPRGYTIDGSSLCVAGDFDKMSLDGQD
;
A
#
# COMPACT_ATOMS: atom_id res chain seq x y z
N MET A 1 -11.29 17.27 -1.71
CA MET A 1 -11.90 15.92 -1.62
C MET A 1 -10.75 14.95 -1.46
N GLN A 2 -10.77 14.11 -0.42
CA GLN A 2 -9.73 13.11 -0.15
C GLN A 2 -10.29 11.75 -0.56
N TYR A 3 -9.63 11.08 -1.50
CA TYR A 3 -10.02 9.75 -1.96
C TYR A 3 -9.13 8.71 -1.28
N VAL A 4 -9.73 7.64 -0.76
CA VAL A 4 -9.02 6.52 -0.12
C VAL A 4 -9.31 5.26 -0.94
N TYR A 5 -8.25 4.61 -1.41
CA TYR A 5 -8.32 3.30 -2.08
C TYR A 5 -7.77 2.24 -1.14
N ALA A 6 -8.45 1.10 -1.01
CA ALA A 6 -7.98 -0.04 -0.22
C ALA A 6 -8.21 -1.35 -0.99
N GLU A 7 -7.17 -2.16 -1.13
CA GLU A 7 -7.23 -3.47 -1.79
C GLU A 7 -6.63 -4.53 -0.89
N VAL A 8 -7.34 -5.65 -0.72
CA VAL A 8 -6.91 -6.79 0.11
C VAL A 8 -6.60 -7.97 -0.80
N ARG A 9 -5.37 -8.48 -0.72
CA ARG A 9 -4.91 -9.64 -1.50
C ARG A 9 -4.43 -10.74 -0.55
N SER A 10 -4.53 -12.00 -1.00
CA SER A 10 -4.06 -13.18 -0.27
C SER A 10 -2.59 -13.03 0.12
N ALA A 11 -2.23 -13.51 1.32
CA ALA A 11 -0.85 -13.47 1.78
C ALA A 11 0.09 -14.23 0.84
N SER A 12 1.24 -13.64 0.53
CA SER A 12 2.41 -14.34 -0.01
C SER A 12 3.18 -14.97 1.15
N ALA A 13 3.99 -15.97 0.80
CA ALA A 13 4.81 -16.71 1.75
C ALA A 13 5.92 -15.85 2.40
N ASP A 14 6.22 -14.66 1.86
CA ASP A 14 7.27 -13.78 2.36
C ASP A 14 6.82 -12.30 2.38
N PRO A 15 6.11 -11.87 3.44
CA PRO A 15 5.71 -10.48 3.65
C PRO A 15 6.85 -9.46 3.54
N ARG A 16 8.10 -9.88 3.84
CA ARG A 16 9.26 -9.00 3.76
C ARG A 16 9.63 -8.74 2.31
N ALA A 17 9.70 -9.79 1.49
CA ALA A 17 9.97 -9.64 0.06
C ALA A 17 8.95 -8.73 -0.64
N ASP A 18 7.68 -8.77 -0.21
CA ASP A 18 6.63 -7.90 -0.76
C ASP A 18 6.83 -6.44 -0.38
N VAL A 19 7.13 -6.15 0.89
CA VAL A 19 7.47 -4.78 1.32
C VAL A 19 8.68 -4.25 0.56
N GLU A 20 9.70 -5.09 0.30
CA GLU A 20 10.87 -4.70 -0.49
C GLU A 20 10.53 -4.43 -1.97
N ALA A 21 9.62 -5.21 -2.56
CA ALA A 21 9.17 -5.01 -3.92
C ALA A 21 8.37 -3.70 -4.08
N VAL A 22 7.42 -3.44 -3.17
CA VAL A 22 6.61 -2.20 -3.17
C VAL A 22 7.50 -0.98 -2.94
N GLU A 23 8.42 -1.04 -1.98
CA GLU A 23 9.34 0.07 -1.73
C GLU A 23 10.19 0.40 -2.96
N ARG A 24 10.74 -0.62 -3.64
CA ARG A 24 11.53 -0.42 -4.85
C ARG A 24 10.70 0.28 -5.94
N HIS A 25 9.48 -0.21 -6.18
CA HIS A 25 8.59 0.37 -7.17
C HIS A 25 8.25 1.85 -6.86
N TRP A 26 7.95 2.16 -5.60
CA TRP A 26 7.66 3.53 -5.17
C TRP A 26 8.87 4.45 -5.32
N LYS A 27 10.08 3.99 -5.01
CA LYS A 27 11.31 4.76 -5.25
C LYS A 27 11.53 5.06 -6.74
N GLU A 28 11.24 4.12 -7.63
CA GLU A 28 11.31 4.31 -9.09
C GLU A 28 10.33 5.40 -9.58
N LEU A 29 9.19 5.56 -8.90
CA LEU A 29 8.19 6.60 -9.17
C LEU A 29 8.50 7.95 -8.49
N GLY A 30 9.64 8.06 -7.80
CA GLY A 30 10.02 9.29 -7.08
C GLY A 30 9.29 9.50 -5.75
N VAL A 31 8.64 8.46 -5.22
CA VAL A 31 8.01 8.50 -3.90
C VAL A 31 9.09 8.31 -2.83
N THR A 32 9.07 9.14 -1.79
CA THR A 32 9.93 8.95 -0.62
C THR A 32 9.32 7.88 0.27
N THR A 33 10.12 6.88 0.68
CA THR A 33 9.61 5.72 1.42
C THR A 33 10.21 5.60 2.83
N GLU A 34 9.43 5.06 3.75
CA GLU A 34 9.83 4.79 5.14
C GLU A 34 9.29 3.42 5.55
N ARG A 35 10.18 2.46 5.86
CA ARG A 35 9.79 1.14 6.35
C ARG A 35 9.45 1.21 7.84
N TYR A 36 8.47 0.42 8.27
CA TYR A 36 8.10 0.28 9.68
C TYR A 36 7.64 -1.16 9.98
N GLN A 37 7.54 -1.47 11.28
CA GLN A 37 6.95 -2.71 11.76
C GLN A 37 6.08 -2.43 12.99
N THR A 38 4.97 -3.15 13.18
CA THR A 38 4.20 -3.09 14.42
C THR A 38 4.91 -3.86 15.54
N GLY A 39 4.58 -3.54 16.80
CA GLY A 39 4.98 -4.39 17.93
C GLY A 39 4.12 -5.66 18.01
N GLY A 40 4.61 -6.69 18.71
CA GLY A 40 3.90 -7.96 18.94
C GLY A 40 4.73 -9.19 18.55
N GLU A 41 4.20 -10.39 18.82
CA GLU A 41 4.81 -11.66 18.41
C GLU A 41 4.73 -11.87 16.89
N ASP A 42 3.67 -11.37 16.25
CA ASP A 42 3.46 -11.40 14.80
C ASP A 42 3.45 -9.95 14.25
N PRO A 43 4.63 -9.33 14.01
CA PRO A 43 4.70 -7.96 13.54
C PRO A 43 4.21 -7.83 12.10
N ILE A 44 3.36 -6.84 11.86
CA ILE A 44 2.97 -6.42 10.51
C ILE A 44 4.12 -5.59 9.95
N LEU A 45 4.60 -5.98 8.77
CA LEU A 45 5.64 -5.24 8.05
C LEU A 45 4.96 -4.21 7.16
N GLY A 46 5.52 -3.01 7.09
CA GLY A 46 4.95 -1.98 6.24
C GLY A 46 5.96 -1.01 5.66
N VAL A 47 5.51 -0.29 4.65
CA VAL A 47 6.21 0.84 4.04
C VAL A 47 5.23 1.96 3.80
N ARG A 48 5.62 3.17 4.19
CA ARG A 48 4.88 4.40 3.93
C ARG A 48 5.56 5.20 2.83
N GLY A 49 4.78 5.62 1.84
CA GLY A 49 5.18 6.49 0.74
C GLY A 49 4.64 7.91 0.91
N ARG A 50 5.46 8.92 0.58
CA ARG A 50 5.07 10.34 0.51
C ARG A 50 5.65 11.02 -0.72
N GLY A 51 4.89 11.91 -1.34
CA GLY A 51 5.29 12.65 -2.54
C GLY A 51 5.13 11.85 -3.83
N GLY A 52 5.50 12.45 -4.97
CA GLY A 52 5.23 11.88 -6.29
C GLY A 52 3.77 12.11 -6.72
N PRO A 53 3.07 11.11 -7.29
CA PRO A 53 1.66 11.24 -7.72
C PRO A 53 0.63 11.16 -6.58
N VAL A 54 1.07 10.86 -5.34
CA VAL A 54 0.22 10.64 -4.16
C VAL A 54 0.57 11.61 -3.03
N GLU A 55 -0.42 11.98 -2.21
CA GLU A 55 -0.18 12.75 -0.97
C GLU A 55 0.40 11.82 0.09
N SER A 56 -0.16 10.61 0.21
CA SER A 56 0.33 9.54 1.07
C SER A 56 -0.06 8.16 0.54
N SER A 57 0.77 7.15 0.80
CA SER A 57 0.43 5.73 0.60
C SER A 57 1.04 4.89 1.71
N ASP A 58 0.40 3.79 2.08
CA ASP A 58 0.83 2.87 3.11
C ASP A 58 0.56 1.45 2.60
N PHE A 59 1.59 0.61 2.62
CA PHE A 59 1.48 -0.79 2.27
C PHE A 59 1.84 -1.60 3.50
N ARG A 60 0.99 -2.59 3.82
CA ARG A 60 1.11 -3.49 4.95
C ARG A 60 1.03 -4.92 4.48
N ALA A 61 1.88 -5.75 5.07
CA ALA A 61 2.07 -7.14 4.73
C ALA A 61 2.22 -7.96 6.01
N ASP A 62 1.38 -8.98 6.15
CA ASP A 62 1.53 -10.01 7.18
C ASP A 62 1.00 -11.37 6.65
N PRO A 63 1.22 -12.50 7.35
CA PRO A 63 0.76 -13.81 6.90
C PRO A 63 -0.76 -13.95 6.67
N ARG A 64 -1.57 -12.98 7.12
CA ARG A 64 -3.03 -12.94 6.90
C ARG A 64 -3.39 -12.20 5.62
N GLY A 65 -2.48 -11.41 5.04
CA GLY A 65 -2.68 -10.76 3.75
C GLY A 65 -1.96 -9.42 3.62
N TYR A 66 -2.31 -8.72 2.54
CA TYR A 66 -1.84 -7.37 2.27
C TYR A 66 -2.95 -6.34 2.45
N THR A 67 -2.58 -5.14 2.82
CA THR A 67 -3.41 -3.96 2.67
C THR A 67 -2.57 -2.87 2.04
N ILE A 68 -3.05 -2.28 0.96
CA ILE A 68 -2.54 -1.01 0.46
C ILE A 68 -3.60 0.06 0.71
N ASP A 69 -3.23 1.16 1.34
CA ASP A 69 -4.07 2.33 1.51
C ASP A 69 -3.34 3.59 1.02
N GLY A 70 -4.07 4.59 0.56
CA GLY A 70 -3.44 5.82 0.09
C GLY A 70 -4.42 6.91 -0.22
N SER A 71 -3.91 8.14 -0.16
CA SER A 71 -4.63 9.33 -0.57
C SER A 71 -3.90 10.03 -1.73
N SER A 72 -4.64 10.24 -2.82
CA SER A 72 -4.16 10.94 -4.01
C SER A 72 -4.64 12.38 -4.04
N LEU A 73 -3.80 13.31 -4.50
CA LEU A 73 -4.22 14.70 -4.79
C LEU A 73 -5.20 14.77 -5.98
N CYS A 74 -5.08 13.83 -6.92
CA CYS A 74 -5.95 13.66 -8.09
C CYS A 74 -6.20 12.16 -8.31
N VAL A 75 -7.44 11.74 -8.59
CA VAL A 75 -7.71 10.34 -8.94
C VAL A 75 -7.23 10.09 -10.38
N ALA A 76 -6.34 9.12 -10.60
CA ALA A 76 -6.07 8.58 -11.93
C ALA A 76 -6.77 7.23 -12.03
N GLY A 77 -8.05 7.26 -12.40
CA GLY A 77 -8.86 6.06 -12.52
C GLY A 77 -10.35 6.35 -12.57
N ASP A 78 -11.10 5.48 -13.24
CA ASP A 78 -12.55 5.50 -13.22
C ASP A 78 -13.03 5.03 -11.84
N PHE A 79 -13.58 5.95 -11.05
CA PHE A 79 -14.00 5.72 -9.67
C PHE A 79 -15.00 4.56 -9.55
N ASP A 80 -15.91 4.44 -10.51
CA ASP A 80 -16.95 3.40 -10.48
C ASP A 80 -16.34 2.01 -10.62
N LYS A 81 -15.25 1.88 -11.38
CA LYS A 81 -14.52 0.62 -11.53
C LYS A 81 -13.73 0.25 -10.27
N MET A 82 -13.05 1.22 -9.68
CA MET A 82 -12.20 1.00 -8.50
C MET A 82 -13.01 0.72 -7.22
N SER A 83 -14.22 1.27 -7.10
CA SER A 83 -15.10 1.02 -5.94
C SER A 83 -15.76 -0.37 -5.97
N LEU A 84 -15.90 -0.97 -7.15
CA LEU A 84 -16.55 -2.27 -7.32
C LEU A 84 -15.57 -3.43 -7.15
N ASP A 85 -14.33 -3.29 -7.63
CA ASP A 85 -13.31 -4.36 -7.57
C ASP A 85 -12.76 -4.61 -6.14
N GLY A 86 -12.99 -3.70 -5.18
CA GLY A 86 -12.59 -3.86 -3.78
C GLY A 86 -13.59 -4.65 -2.91
N GLN A 87 -14.69 -5.14 -3.49
CA GLN A 87 -15.79 -5.81 -2.78
C GLN A 87 -15.90 -7.32 -3.07
N ASP A 88 -14.98 -7.89 -3.89
CA ASP A 88 -14.96 -9.32 -4.26
C ASP A 88 -13.77 -10.08 -3.66
#